data_AF-A0A7K3RBC3-F1
#
_entry.id   AF-A0A7K3RBC3-F1
#
_cell.length_a   1.000
_cell.length_b   1.000
_cell.length_c   1.000
_cell.angle_alpha   90.00
_cell.angle_beta   90.00
_cell.angle_gamma   90.00
#
_symmetry.space_group_name_H-M   'P 1'
#
loop_
_entity.id
_entity.type
_entity.pdbx_description
1 polymer ?
#
loop_
_entity_poly.entity_id
_entity_poly.type
_entity_poly.pdbx_seq_one_letter_code
_entity_poly.pdbx_strand_id
1 'polypeptide(L)'
;MTDNTPHPSDDPSLDEGSVVLDAKGLRAMAHPVRVQVVGLLRKHGPSTATRLAERLGVNSGTASYHLRQLGAAGFVEEDTERGNARERWWRSVHRSTWFNDPELADREPEAALAYQQSVASIYSLRTRQTLNELQTMPRVWRERFDLSDWALRLTPEETAALYQELGDVIGRYRRDTPENAATAPAGAERVGLITHILPELNTPAPEERAP
;
A
#
# COMPACT_ATOMS: atom_id res chain seq x y z
N MET A 1 -33.98 -5.14 -9.07
CA MET A 1 -33.40 -4.46 -7.89
C MET A 1 -31.91 -4.52 -8.07
N THR A 2 -31.30 -3.40 -8.47
CA THR A 2 -29.84 -3.27 -8.54
C THR A 2 -29.32 -3.27 -7.11
N ASP A 3 -28.53 -4.28 -6.78
CA ASP A 3 -27.83 -4.40 -5.51
C ASP A 3 -26.87 -3.21 -5.39
N ASN A 4 -27.24 -2.25 -4.53
CA ASN A 4 -26.51 -1.01 -4.32
C ASN A 4 -25.75 -1.12 -2.99
N THR A 5 -25.00 -2.21 -2.85
CA THR A 5 -24.03 -2.36 -1.75
C THR A 5 -22.94 -1.30 -1.97
N PRO A 6 -22.72 -0.36 -1.03
CA PRO A 6 -21.69 0.66 -1.15
C PRO A 6 -20.34 0.01 -1.44
N HIS A 7 -19.78 0.31 -2.61
CA HIS A 7 -18.52 -0.27 -3.04
C HIS A 7 -17.38 0.55 -2.39
N PRO A 8 -16.23 -0.05 -2.03
CA PRO A 8 -15.05 0.67 -1.50
C PRO A 8 -14.52 1.83 -2.37
N SER A 9 -15.11 2.05 -3.55
CA SER A 9 -14.88 3.16 -4.47
C SER A 9 -15.61 4.46 -4.09
N ASP A 10 -16.60 4.38 -3.20
CA ASP A 10 -17.33 5.56 -2.71
C ASP A 10 -16.71 6.14 -1.44
N ASP A 11 -15.51 5.68 -1.03
CA ASP A 11 -14.82 6.21 0.15
C ASP A 11 -14.55 7.72 -0.05
N PRO A 12 -15.23 8.61 0.69
CA PRO A 12 -15.09 10.07 0.57
C PRO A 12 -13.70 10.56 1.03
N SER A 13 -12.81 9.64 1.37
CA SER A 13 -11.50 9.89 1.94
C SER A 13 -10.35 9.90 0.92
N LEU A 14 -10.61 9.89 -0.39
CA LEU A 14 -9.59 10.14 -1.42
C LEU A 14 -8.97 11.54 -1.22
N ASP A 15 -7.81 11.55 -0.53
CA ASP A 15 -7.07 12.77 -0.22
C ASP A 15 -6.63 13.49 -1.49
N GLU A 16 -6.40 14.79 -1.37
CA GLU A 16 -5.79 15.60 -2.42
C GLU A 16 -4.39 15.02 -2.73
N GLY A 17 -4.20 14.54 -3.96
CA GLY A 17 -2.98 13.84 -4.39
C GLY A 17 -3.03 12.30 -4.34
N SER A 18 -4.21 11.69 -4.16
CA SER A 18 -4.42 10.26 -4.41
C SER A 18 -4.61 9.95 -5.91
N VAL A 19 -4.35 8.70 -6.33
CA VAL A 19 -4.65 8.21 -7.69
C VAL A 19 -5.34 6.86 -7.66
N VAL A 20 -6.38 6.70 -8.47
CA VAL A 20 -7.03 5.41 -8.75
C VAL A 20 -6.36 4.79 -9.97
N LEU A 21 -5.99 3.52 -9.89
CA LEU A 21 -5.28 2.82 -10.96
C LEU A 21 -6.19 2.59 -12.17
N ASP A 22 -5.81 3.15 -13.32
CA ASP A 22 -6.29 2.70 -14.62
C ASP A 22 -5.50 1.45 -15.09
N ALA A 23 -5.84 0.89 -16.26
CA ALA A 23 -5.16 -0.29 -16.79
C ALA A 23 -3.64 -0.10 -16.96
N LYS A 24 -3.22 1.10 -17.40
CA LYS A 24 -1.81 1.44 -17.58
C LYS A 24 -1.09 1.49 -16.23
N GLY A 25 -1.70 2.12 -15.23
CA GLY A 25 -1.18 2.25 -13.89
C GLY A 25 -1.14 0.91 -13.16
N LEU A 26 -2.14 0.06 -13.35
CA LEU A 26 -2.17 -1.29 -12.80
C LEU A 26 -0.98 -2.11 -13.29
N ARG A 27 -0.75 -2.16 -14.60
CA ARG A 27 0.44 -2.83 -15.18
C ARG A 27 1.75 -2.21 -14.68
N ALA A 28 1.80 -0.89 -14.56
CA ALA A 28 2.96 -0.18 -14.02
C ALA A 28 3.20 -0.47 -12.53
N MET A 29 2.19 -0.83 -11.75
CA MET A 29 2.33 -1.14 -10.33
C MET A 29 2.43 -2.64 -10.03
N ALA A 30 2.19 -3.50 -11.02
CA ALA A 30 2.28 -4.96 -10.95
C ALA A 30 3.71 -5.54 -10.77
N HIS A 31 4.60 -4.85 -10.05
CA HIS A 31 5.92 -5.36 -9.69
C HIS A 31 6.36 -4.87 -8.31
N PRO A 32 6.83 -5.76 -7.40
CA PRO A 32 7.11 -5.40 -6.01
C PRO A 32 8.11 -4.24 -5.87
N VAL A 33 9.17 -4.23 -6.67
CA VAL A 33 10.18 -3.16 -6.62
C VAL A 33 9.58 -1.80 -6.99
N ARG A 34 8.62 -1.75 -7.93
CA ARG A 34 7.99 -0.49 -8.34
C ARG A 34 7.09 0.07 -7.25
N VAL A 35 6.32 -0.80 -6.59
CA VAL A 35 5.53 -0.44 -5.40
C VAL A 35 6.44 0.08 -4.28
N GLN A 36 7.60 -0.55 -4.04
CA GLN A 36 8.55 -0.10 -3.04
C GLN A 36 9.20 1.25 -3.38
N VAL A 37 9.60 1.46 -4.65
CA VAL A 37 10.16 2.74 -5.10
C VAL A 37 9.18 3.87 -4.84
N VAL A 38 7.92 3.72 -5.25
CA VAL A 38 6.88 4.73 -5.00
C VAL A 38 6.68 4.93 -3.49
N GLY A 39 6.62 3.85 -2.70
CA GLY A 39 6.49 3.92 -1.25
C GLY A 39 7.65 4.64 -0.56
N LEU A 40 8.90 4.41 -0.99
CA LEU A 40 10.09 5.08 -0.46
C LEU A 40 10.08 6.57 -0.79
N LEU A 41 9.73 6.93 -2.03
CA LEU A 41 9.65 8.33 -2.45
C LEU A 41 8.55 9.10 -1.72
N ARG A 42 7.43 8.46 -1.40
CA ARG A 42 6.36 9.03 -0.56
C ARG A 42 6.81 9.22 0.89
N LYS A 43 7.50 8.23 1.46
CA LYS A 43 7.88 8.22 2.88
C LYS A 43 9.07 9.14 3.17
N HIS A 44 10.06 9.16 2.29
CA HIS A 44 11.35 9.83 2.52
C HIS A 44 11.60 11.03 1.61
N GLY A 45 10.66 11.33 0.71
CA GLY A 45 10.79 12.41 -0.25
C GLY A 45 11.68 12.06 -1.46
N PRO A 46 12.09 13.09 -2.24
CA PRO A 46 12.86 12.90 -3.46
C PRO A 46 14.17 12.13 -3.25
N SER A 47 14.52 11.25 -4.18
CA SER A 47 15.73 10.42 -4.10
C SER A 47 16.32 10.11 -5.48
N THR A 48 17.53 9.55 -5.50
CA THR A 48 18.26 9.18 -6.73
C THR A 48 18.20 7.68 -6.95
N ALA A 49 18.40 7.24 -8.20
CA ALA A 49 18.35 5.81 -8.54
C ALA A 49 19.36 4.98 -7.72
N THR A 50 20.55 5.53 -7.47
CA THR A 50 21.60 4.88 -6.67
C THR A 50 21.16 4.68 -5.22
N ARG A 51 20.62 5.71 -4.57
CA ARG A 51 20.15 5.62 -3.18
C ARG A 51 18.96 4.68 -3.03
N LEU A 52 18.06 4.66 -4.01
CA LEU A 52 16.95 3.71 -4.04
C LEU A 52 17.46 2.28 -4.24
N ALA A 53 18.44 2.07 -5.12
CA ALA A 53 19.05 0.77 -5.36
C ALA A 53 19.68 0.18 -4.08
N GLU A 54 20.47 0.99 -3.35
CA GLU A 54 21.08 0.62 -2.07
C GLU A 54 20.02 0.22 -1.03
N ARG A 55 18.96 1.02 -0.88
CA ARG A 55 17.88 0.74 0.09
C ARG A 55 17.10 -0.52 -0.24
N LEU A 56 16.95 -0.84 -1.52
CA LEU A 56 16.16 -1.97 -2.01
C LEU A 56 16.99 -3.24 -2.23
N GLY A 57 18.31 -3.17 -2.07
CA GLY A 57 19.20 -4.30 -2.35
C GLY A 57 19.21 -4.72 -3.83
N VAL A 58 18.97 -3.79 -4.75
CA VAL A 58 19.03 -4.01 -6.20
C VAL A 58 20.19 -3.23 -6.81
N ASN A 59 20.55 -3.52 -8.06
CA ASN A 59 21.56 -2.71 -8.75
C ASN A 59 20.96 -1.38 -9.27
N SER A 60 21.81 -0.38 -9.49
CA SER A 60 21.41 0.96 -9.95
C SER A 60 20.75 0.98 -11.33
N GLY A 61 21.13 0.04 -12.21
CA GLY A 61 20.49 -0.14 -13.53
C GLY A 61 19.03 -0.58 -13.41
N THR A 62 18.74 -1.52 -12.51
CA THR A 62 17.39 -2.01 -12.19
C THR A 62 16.54 -0.90 -11.58
N ALA A 63 17.05 -0.16 -10.60
CA ALA A 63 16.33 0.98 -10.02
C ALA A 63 16.01 2.04 -11.08
N SER A 64 16.99 2.36 -11.95
CA SER A 64 16.81 3.32 -13.05
C SER A 64 15.77 2.86 -14.07
N TYR A 65 15.74 1.56 -14.40
CA TYR A 65 14.73 0.98 -15.27
C TYR A 65 13.32 1.13 -14.69
N HIS A 66 13.14 0.79 -13.41
CA HIS A 66 11.85 0.92 -12.74
C HIS A 66 11.38 2.37 -12.63
N LEU A 67 12.27 3.32 -12.33
CA LEU A 67 11.94 4.75 -12.30
C LEU A 67 11.45 5.26 -13.66
N ARG A 68 12.08 4.84 -14.77
CA ARG A 68 11.62 5.21 -16.12
C ARG A 68 10.23 4.66 -16.42
N GLN A 69 9.96 3.40 -16.07
CA GLN A 69 8.63 2.80 -16.26
C GLN A 69 7.56 3.53 -15.44
N LEU A 70 7.86 3.81 -14.17
CA LEU A 70 6.98 4.57 -13.29
C LEU A 70 6.74 5.99 -13.79
N GLY A 71 7.77 6.64 -14.34
CA GLY A 71 7.66 7.98 -14.92
C GLY A 71 6.80 8.01 -16.18
N ALA A 72 6.98 7.04 -17.07
CA ALA A 72 6.10 6.89 -18.24
C ALA A 72 4.64 6.62 -17.86
N ALA A 73 4.39 6.05 -16.68
CA ALA A 73 3.07 5.79 -16.13
C ALA A 73 2.55 6.90 -15.19
N GLY A 74 3.32 7.96 -14.93
CA GLY A 74 2.87 9.12 -14.15
C GLY A 74 2.97 8.98 -12.62
N PHE A 75 3.63 7.94 -12.09
CA PHE A 75 3.73 7.75 -10.63
C PHE A 75 4.90 8.48 -9.97
N VAL A 76 5.92 8.78 -10.77
CA VAL A 76 7.11 9.52 -10.36
C VAL A 76 7.49 10.52 -11.44
N GLU A 77 8.14 11.58 -11.04
CA GLU A 77 8.66 12.59 -11.97
C GLU A 77 10.05 13.04 -11.53
N GLU A 78 10.77 13.65 -12.47
CA GLU A 78 12.09 14.21 -12.17
C GLU A 78 11.94 15.49 -11.35
N ASP A 79 12.70 15.58 -10.26
CA ASP A 79 12.83 16.79 -9.45
C ASP A 79 14.00 17.62 -10.00
N THR A 80 13.67 18.52 -10.93
CA THR A 80 14.63 19.37 -11.63
C THR A 80 15.22 20.48 -10.74
N GLU A 81 14.62 20.76 -9.59
CA GLU A 81 15.14 21.75 -8.64
C GLU A 81 16.34 21.21 -7.84
N ARG A 82 16.43 19.88 -7.68
CA ARG A 82 17.53 19.19 -6.97
C ARG A 82 18.58 18.59 -7.91
N GLY A 83 18.18 18.31 -9.15
CA GLY A 83 19.02 17.70 -10.16
C GLY A 83 20.22 18.55 -10.55
N ASN A 84 21.36 17.90 -10.80
CA ASN A 84 22.45 18.50 -11.58
C ASN A 84 22.68 17.65 -12.84
N ALA A 85 23.55 18.09 -13.75
CA ALA A 85 23.81 17.40 -15.01
C ALA A 85 24.30 15.94 -14.87
N ARG A 86 24.71 15.51 -13.67
CA ARG A 86 25.26 14.17 -13.39
C ARG A 86 24.31 13.27 -12.60
N GLU A 87 23.35 13.82 -11.86
CA GLU A 87 22.48 13.03 -10.98
C GLU A 87 21.02 13.47 -11.10
N ARG A 88 20.16 12.55 -11.57
CA ARG A 88 18.71 12.74 -11.71
C ARG A 88 18.01 12.39 -10.41
N TRP A 89 17.25 13.35 -9.89
CA TRP A 89 16.41 13.19 -8.71
C TRP A 89 14.99 12.88 -9.12
N TRP A 90 14.33 12.01 -8.36
CA TRP A 90 12.97 11.57 -8.62
C TRP A 90 12.10 11.81 -7.40
N ARG A 91 10.86 12.23 -7.60
CA ARG A 91 9.85 12.38 -6.55
C ARG A 91 8.56 11.67 -6.95
N SER A 92 7.77 11.25 -5.97
CA SER A 92 6.44 10.70 -6.27
C SER A 92 5.48 11.81 -6.66
N VAL A 93 4.63 11.54 -7.65
CA VAL A 93 3.57 12.46 -8.10
C VAL A 93 2.36 12.41 -7.16
N HIS A 94 2.05 11.21 -6.65
CA HIS A 94 0.85 10.96 -5.85
C HIS A 94 1.23 10.55 -4.42
N ARG A 95 0.43 10.97 -3.43
CA ARG A 95 0.58 10.63 -2.01
C ARG A 95 0.09 9.21 -1.68
N SER A 96 -0.92 8.71 -2.41
CA SER A 96 -1.48 7.36 -2.23
C SER A 96 -1.95 6.77 -3.57
N THR A 97 -2.16 5.45 -3.59
CA THR A 97 -2.63 4.70 -4.77
C THR A 97 -3.74 3.76 -4.34
N TRP A 98 -4.83 3.75 -5.11
CA TRP A 98 -6.00 2.92 -4.86
C TRP A 98 -6.27 2.01 -6.04
N PHE A 99 -6.71 0.79 -5.74
CA PHE A 99 -7.19 -0.18 -6.72
C PHE A 99 -8.44 -0.84 -6.16
N ASN A 100 -9.59 -0.49 -6.71
CA ASN A 100 -10.92 -0.86 -6.24
C ASN A 100 -11.91 -0.93 -7.42
N ASP A 101 -11.42 -1.34 -8.59
CA ASP A 101 -12.19 -1.48 -9.82
C ASP A 101 -12.28 -2.97 -10.21
N PRO A 102 -13.39 -3.66 -9.89
CA PRO A 102 -13.60 -5.06 -10.23
C PRO A 102 -13.65 -5.29 -11.74
N GLU A 103 -14.24 -4.37 -12.50
CA GLU A 103 -14.34 -4.50 -13.96
C GLU A 103 -12.96 -4.42 -14.63
N LEU A 104 -12.07 -3.58 -14.10
CA LEU A 104 -10.67 -3.56 -14.52
C LEU A 104 -9.93 -4.82 -14.08
N ALA A 105 -10.20 -5.35 -12.89
CA ALA A 105 -9.62 -6.60 -12.43
C ALA A 105 -9.99 -7.77 -13.37
N ASP A 106 -11.24 -7.81 -13.83
CA ASP A 106 -11.72 -8.83 -14.78
C ASP A 106 -11.12 -8.67 -16.19
N ARG A 107 -10.89 -7.43 -16.63
CA ARG A 107 -10.26 -7.15 -17.94
C ARG A 107 -8.75 -7.40 -17.95
N GLU A 108 -8.08 -7.25 -16.81
CA GLU A 108 -6.62 -7.35 -16.66
C GLU A 108 -6.23 -8.30 -15.50
N PRO A 109 -6.68 -9.57 -15.50
CA PRO A 109 -6.61 -10.45 -14.32
C PRO A 109 -5.17 -10.74 -13.88
N GLU A 110 -4.26 -10.92 -14.83
CA GLU A 110 -2.84 -11.15 -14.53
C GLU A 110 -2.18 -9.92 -13.89
N ALA A 111 -2.47 -8.72 -14.39
CA ALA A 111 -1.91 -7.48 -13.84
C ALA A 111 -2.51 -7.14 -12.47
N ALA A 112 -3.81 -7.38 -12.30
CA ALA A 112 -4.51 -7.23 -11.02
C ALA A 112 -3.91 -8.14 -9.95
N LEU A 113 -3.77 -9.43 -10.27
CA LEU A 113 -3.18 -10.41 -9.36
C LEU A 113 -1.72 -10.06 -9.03
N ALA A 114 -0.90 -9.73 -10.03
CA ALA A 114 0.49 -9.35 -9.84
C ALA A 114 0.65 -8.07 -8.99
N TYR A 115 -0.26 -7.10 -9.14
CA TYR A 115 -0.31 -5.93 -8.28
C TYR A 115 -0.67 -6.29 -6.83
N GLN A 116 -1.72 -7.08 -6.62
CA GLN A 116 -2.12 -7.52 -5.28
C GLN A 116 -1.03 -8.34 -4.58
N GLN A 117 -0.36 -9.26 -5.30
CA GLN A 117 0.79 -10.01 -4.80
C GLN A 117 1.98 -9.09 -4.46
N SER A 118 2.21 -8.05 -5.26
CA SER A 118 3.23 -7.04 -4.99
C SER A 118 2.92 -6.29 -3.69
N VAL A 119 1.67 -5.86 -3.50
CA VAL A 119 1.21 -5.19 -2.28
C VAL A 119 1.35 -6.10 -1.06
N ALA A 120 0.89 -7.35 -1.14
CA ALA A 120 1.02 -8.32 -0.06
C ALA A 120 2.48 -8.58 0.32
N SER A 121 3.38 -8.67 -0.67
CA SER A 121 4.82 -8.81 -0.45
C SER A 121 5.40 -7.62 0.33
N ILE A 122 4.91 -6.40 0.06
CA ILE A 122 5.37 -5.19 0.76
C ILE A 122 4.88 -5.19 2.20
N TYR A 123 3.64 -5.62 2.43
CA TYR A 123 3.10 -5.73 3.78
C TYR A 123 3.88 -6.76 4.60
N SER A 124 4.17 -7.93 4.04
CA SER A 124 5.04 -8.93 4.68
C SER A 124 6.43 -8.37 5.01
N LEU A 125 7.04 -7.63 4.08
CA LEU A 125 8.34 -6.99 4.30
C LEU A 125 8.28 -5.96 5.45
N ARG A 126 7.25 -5.10 5.48
CA ARG A 126 7.06 -4.10 6.54
C ARG A 126 6.85 -4.75 7.90
N THR A 127 6.00 -5.77 7.98
CA THR A 127 5.79 -6.54 9.22
C THR A 127 7.09 -7.13 9.72
N ARG A 128 7.88 -7.76 8.84
CA ARG A 128 9.19 -8.31 9.21
C ARG A 128 10.18 -7.24 9.68
N GLN A 129 10.23 -6.08 9.03
CA GLN A 129 11.07 -4.96 9.46
C GLN A 129 10.70 -4.49 10.87
N THR A 130 9.41 -4.27 11.14
CA THR A 130 8.90 -3.90 12.47
C THR A 130 9.27 -4.94 13.53
N LEU A 131 9.09 -6.23 13.22
CA LEU A 131 9.44 -7.33 14.14
C LEU A 131 10.93 -7.37 14.48
N ASN A 132 11.81 -7.13 13.49
CA ASN A 132 13.26 -7.09 13.72
C ASN A 132 13.69 -5.93 14.63
N GLU A 133 12.97 -4.81 14.59
CA GLU A 133 13.28 -3.60 15.38
C GLU A 133 12.57 -3.58 16.76
N LEU A 134 11.62 -4.50 16.99
CA LEU A 134 10.68 -4.48 18.11
C LEU A 134 11.37 -4.39 19.50
N GLN A 135 12.50 -5.09 19.68
CA GLN A 135 13.26 -5.08 20.93
C GLN A 135 13.94 -3.73 21.21
N THR A 136 14.27 -2.99 20.17
CA THR A 136 14.93 -1.67 20.25
C THR A 136 13.94 -0.51 20.26
N MET A 137 12.65 -0.75 19.96
CA MET A 137 11.61 0.27 20.00
C MET A 137 11.34 0.77 21.44
N PRO A 138 10.95 2.05 21.61
CA PRO A 138 10.49 2.56 22.90
C PRO A 138 9.36 1.71 23.47
N ARG A 139 9.41 1.45 24.78
CA ARG A 139 8.45 0.56 25.49
C ARG A 139 7.00 0.93 25.23
N VAL A 140 6.70 2.24 25.21
CA VAL A 140 5.36 2.78 24.96
C VAL A 140 4.79 2.37 23.59
N TRP A 141 5.63 2.18 22.58
CA TRP A 141 5.21 1.72 21.26
C TRP A 141 5.15 0.20 21.18
N ARG A 142 6.09 -0.49 21.84
CA ARG A 142 6.12 -1.95 21.91
C ARG A 142 4.87 -2.52 22.59
N GLU A 143 4.37 -1.87 23.63
CA GLU A 143 3.14 -2.28 24.36
C GLU A 143 1.84 -2.03 23.57
N ARG A 144 1.91 -1.27 22.46
CA ARG A 144 0.77 -0.99 21.58
C ARG A 144 0.88 -1.70 20.23
N PHE A 145 1.99 -2.40 19.99
CA PHE A 145 2.13 -3.26 18.83
C PHE A 145 1.09 -4.38 18.88
N ASP A 146 0.46 -4.63 17.74
CA ASP A 146 -0.52 -5.69 17.56
C ASP A 146 -0.26 -6.43 16.24
N LEU A 147 -0.54 -7.73 16.24
CA LEU A 147 -0.55 -8.58 15.05
C LEU A 147 -1.67 -9.63 15.21
N SER A 148 -2.87 -9.18 15.58
CA SER A 148 -4.00 -10.06 15.89
C SER A 148 -4.68 -10.63 14.64
N ASP A 149 -5.20 -11.85 14.76
CA ASP A 149 -5.99 -12.58 13.77
C ASP A 149 -7.38 -12.93 14.33
N TRP A 150 -8.38 -12.14 13.96
CA TRP A 150 -9.76 -12.32 14.42
C TRP A 150 -10.54 -13.21 13.45
N ALA A 151 -10.92 -14.42 13.88
CA ALA A 151 -11.77 -15.30 13.11
C ALA A 151 -13.26 -14.96 13.33
N LEU A 152 -13.90 -14.34 12.33
CA LEU A 152 -15.31 -13.92 12.38
C LEU A 152 -16.15 -14.75 11.41
N ARG A 153 -17.41 -15.05 11.78
CA ARG A 153 -18.42 -15.60 10.86
C ARG A 153 -19.36 -14.47 10.48
N LEU A 154 -19.28 -14.02 9.22
CA LEU A 154 -20.02 -12.87 8.71
C LEU A 154 -20.67 -13.22 7.36
N THR A 155 -21.82 -12.63 7.06
CA THR A 155 -22.34 -12.58 5.68
C THR A 155 -21.55 -11.57 4.83
N PRO A 156 -21.71 -11.57 3.49
CA PRO A 156 -21.13 -10.52 2.63
C PRO A 156 -21.55 -9.11 3.04
N GLU A 157 -22.82 -8.92 3.41
CA GLU A 157 -23.36 -7.62 3.86
C GLU A 157 -22.74 -7.19 5.19
N GLU A 158 -22.62 -8.11 6.15
CA GLU A 158 -21.95 -7.86 7.43
C GLU A 158 -20.45 -7.57 7.24
N THR A 159 -19.80 -8.21 6.26
CA THR A 159 -18.41 -7.95 5.90
C THR A 159 -18.22 -6.56 5.30
N ALA A 160 -19.15 -6.14 4.43
CA ALA A 160 -19.16 -4.78 3.88
C ALA A 160 -19.41 -3.74 4.98
N ALA A 161 -20.34 -4.01 5.91
CA ALA A 161 -20.58 -3.14 7.06
C ALA A 161 -19.33 -2.99 7.94
N LEU A 162 -18.67 -4.10 8.30
CA LEU A 162 -17.42 -4.07 9.07
C LEU A 162 -16.33 -3.26 8.34
N TYR A 163 -16.20 -3.42 7.02
CA TYR A 163 -15.23 -2.64 6.23
C TYR A 163 -15.49 -1.13 6.35
N GLN A 164 -16.74 -0.70 6.20
CA GLN A 164 -17.12 0.72 6.32
C GLN A 164 -16.90 1.25 7.74
N GLU A 165 -17.30 0.50 8.76
CA GLU A 165 -17.10 0.89 10.17
C GLU A 165 -15.61 1.04 10.52
N LEU A 166 -14.76 0.13 10.03
CA LEU A 166 -13.31 0.26 10.17
C LEU A 166 -12.77 1.49 9.44
N GLY A 167 -13.28 1.76 8.23
CA GLY A 167 -12.98 2.98 7.46
C GLY A 167 -13.30 4.24 8.26
N ASP A 168 -14.49 4.34 8.83
CA ASP A 168 -14.94 5.46 9.67
C ASP A 168 -14.09 5.59 10.95
N VAL A 169 -13.74 4.47 11.58
CA VAL A 169 -12.84 4.47 12.73
C VAL A 169 -11.49 5.05 12.35
N ILE A 170 -10.89 4.60 11.25
CA ILE A 170 -9.58 5.06 10.77
C ILE A 170 -9.64 6.53 10.36
N GLY A 171 -10.71 6.94 9.66
CA GLY A 171 -10.93 8.30 9.17
C GLY A 171 -10.98 9.36 10.27
N ARG A 172 -11.28 8.97 11.52
CA ARG A 172 -11.23 9.87 12.69
C ARG A 172 -9.82 10.22 13.17
N TYR A 173 -8.79 9.51 12.72
CA TYR A 173 -7.40 9.73 13.15
C TYR A 173 -6.61 10.61 12.16
N ARG A 174 -5.62 11.35 12.68
CA ARG A 174 -4.75 12.22 11.88
C ARG A 174 -4.01 11.39 10.83
N ARG A 175 -4.15 11.79 9.56
CA ARG A 175 -3.36 11.25 8.47
C ARG A 175 -1.95 11.79 8.49
N ASP A 176 -1.03 11.00 7.95
CA ASP A 176 0.36 11.37 7.83
C ASP A 176 0.62 12.22 6.59
N THR A 177 0.27 13.51 6.71
CA THR A 177 0.56 14.54 5.71
C THR A 177 1.59 15.53 6.25
N PRO A 178 2.34 16.26 5.40
CA PRO A 178 3.28 17.27 5.86
C PRO A 178 2.65 18.29 6.84
N GLU A 179 1.41 18.69 6.56
CA GLU A 179 0.67 19.66 7.36
C GLU A 179 0.32 19.07 8.74
N ASN A 180 -0.22 17.86 8.78
CA ASN A 180 -0.58 17.19 10.03
C ASN A 180 0.65 16.82 10.86
N ALA A 181 1.75 16.44 10.22
CA ALA A 181 3.02 16.13 10.87
C ALA A 181 3.60 17.39 11.54
N ALA A 182 3.52 18.56 10.89
CA ALA A 182 3.99 19.82 11.45
C ALA A 182 3.20 20.27 12.68
N THR A 183 1.90 19.93 12.76
CA THR A 183 1.03 20.28 13.89
C THR A 183 0.80 19.13 14.87
N ALA A 184 1.51 18.00 14.72
CA ALA A 184 1.28 16.83 15.54
C ALA A 184 1.67 17.09 17.02
N PRO A 185 0.90 16.57 18.00
CA PRO A 185 1.28 16.67 19.41
C PRO A 185 2.65 16.04 19.69
N ALA A 186 3.33 16.52 20.73
CA ALA A 186 4.61 15.97 21.15
C ALA A 186 4.50 14.46 21.43
N GLY A 187 5.43 13.67 20.89
CA GLY A 187 5.46 12.21 21.00
C GLY A 187 4.58 11.46 19.99
N ALA A 188 3.89 12.15 19.08
CA ALA A 188 3.24 11.51 17.95
C ALA A 188 4.28 10.96 16.97
N GLU A 189 4.17 9.68 16.63
CA GLU A 189 5.03 9.00 15.66
C GLU A 189 4.22 8.54 14.45
N ARG A 190 4.90 8.33 13.32
CA ARG A 190 4.30 7.71 12.13
C ARG A 190 3.99 6.23 12.44
N VAL A 191 2.71 5.87 12.35
CA VAL A 191 2.22 4.48 12.51
C VAL A 191 1.69 3.95 11.19
N GLY A 192 2.09 2.74 10.81
CA GLY A 192 1.52 2.02 9.67
C GLY A 192 0.39 1.11 10.13
N LEU A 193 -0.81 1.33 9.60
CA LEU A 193 -1.94 0.41 9.77
C LEU A 193 -2.12 -0.42 8.49
N ILE A 194 -2.16 -1.73 8.64
CA ILE A 194 -2.41 -2.68 7.55
C ILE A 194 -3.58 -3.56 8.00
N THR A 195 -4.70 -3.49 7.29
CA THR A 195 -5.89 -4.30 7.55
C THR A 195 -6.13 -5.24 6.38
N HIS A 196 -6.41 -6.50 6.68
CA HIS A 196 -6.86 -7.48 5.69
C HIS A 196 -8.22 -8.02 6.11
N ILE A 197 -9.16 -8.05 5.18
CA ILE A 197 -10.41 -8.80 5.30
C ILE A 197 -10.32 -9.87 4.22
N LEU A 198 -10.06 -11.11 4.62
CA LEU A 198 -9.83 -12.22 3.70
C LEU A 198 -10.87 -13.30 3.99
N PRO A 199 -11.60 -13.79 2.98
CA PRO A 199 -12.38 -14.99 3.17
C PRO A 199 -11.43 -16.17 3.46
N GLU A 200 -11.73 -16.94 4.51
CA GLU A 200 -11.04 -18.21 4.71
C GLU A 200 -11.42 -19.16 3.58
N LEU A 201 -10.41 -19.69 2.88
CA LEU A 201 -10.62 -20.76 1.93
C LEU A 201 -10.97 -22.01 2.72
N ASN A 202 -12.21 -22.46 2.64
CA ASN A 202 -12.62 -23.74 3.23
C ASN A 202 -11.62 -24.82 2.78
N THR A 203 -10.93 -25.44 3.73
CA THR A 203 -10.29 -26.73 3.46
C THR A 203 -11.44 -27.69 3.17
N PRO A 204 -11.53 -28.32 1.99
CA PRO A 204 -12.58 -29.30 1.75
C PRO A 204 -12.52 -30.33 2.87
N ALA A 205 -13.65 -30.60 3.51
CA ALA A 205 -13.74 -31.65 4.52
C ALA A 205 -13.16 -32.94 3.90
N PRO A 206 -12.31 -33.70 4.62
CA PRO A 206 -11.83 -34.98 4.10
C PRO A 206 -13.07 -35.79 3.70
N GLU A 207 -13.15 -36.17 2.43
CA GLU A 207 -14.24 -36.99 1.91
C GLU A 207 -14.43 -38.16 2.88
N GLU A 208 -15.61 -38.24 3.50
CA GLU A 208 -16.03 -39.44 4.21
C GLU A 208 -15.89 -40.57 3.21
N ARG A 209 -14.85 -41.41 3.40
CA ARG A 209 -14.75 -42.68 2.72
C ARG A 209 -16.00 -43.46 3.14
N ALA A 210 -16.99 -43.47 2.26
CA ALA A 210 -18.16 -44.30 2.39
C ALA A 210 -17.70 -45.78 2.54
N PRO A 211 -18.35 -46.55 3.43
CA PRO A 211 -17.91 -47.88 3.84
C PRO A 211 -17.90 -48.92 2.72
#